data_AF-X1QTP0-F1
#
_entry.id   AF-X1QTP0-F1
#
_cell.length_a   1.000
_cell.length_b   1.000
_cell.length_c   1.000
_cell.angle_alpha   90.00
_cell.angle_beta   90.00
_cell.angle_gamma   90.00
#
_symmetry.space_group_name_H-M   'P 1'
#
loop_
_entity.id
_entity.type
_entity.pdbx_description
1 polymer ?
#
loop_
_entity_poly.entity_id
_entity_poly.type
_entity_poly.pdbx_seq_one_letter_code
_entity_poly.pdbx_strand_id
1 'polypeptide(L)'
;RVFAQGAYFADRNEVRAIQLDPSQAALWYATGGGLVRLDLVREIYQVLSRAEGIPSADLTALAVLDDTRLVAGTADLGVILRISTGKWVRAGLFDGVPHERVFHLSISDFSGDSREPSLWVGTLRGARKLAVRPGFIEPEHESRIILADYLVYDIAEDTSGAVFFATNSGVWRMDESGNFTRYGTSEGVGSLEVTEIERGPEGVEQ
;
A
#
# COMPACT_ATOMS: atom_id res chain seq x y z
N ARG A 1 -20.90 -28.47 13.62
CA ARG A 1 -20.70 -27.05 14.01
C ARG A 1 -19.67 -26.48 13.06
N VAL A 2 -20.12 -25.59 12.17
CA VAL A 2 -19.27 -24.90 11.19
C VAL A 2 -18.52 -23.81 11.93
N PHE A 3 -17.19 -23.83 11.92
CA PHE A 3 -16.39 -22.69 12.34
C PHE A 3 -16.28 -21.76 11.13
N ALA A 4 -17.05 -20.68 11.18
CA ALA A 4 -16.88 -19.52 10.33
C ALA A 4 -16.03 -18.48 11.07
N GLN A 5 -15.32 -17.68 10.27
CA GLN A 5 -14.55 -16.47 10.61
C GLN A 5 -13.19 -16.70 11.25
N GLY A 6 -12.17 -16.68 10.38
CA GLY A 6 -10.80 -16.37 10.76
C GLY A 6 -10.75 -14.99 11.40
N ALA A 7 -10.63 -14.99 12.73
CA ALA A 7 -10.13 -13.83 13.45
C ALA A 7 -8.64 -13.72 13.13
N TYR A 8 -8.30 -12.92 12.13
CA TYR A 8 -6.93 -12.45 11.88
C TYR A 8 -6.53 -11.53 13.05
N PHE A 9 -6.10 -12.13 14.16
CA PHE A 9 -5.24 -11.42 15.07
C PHE A 9 -3.86 -11.44 14.44
N ALA A 10 -3.41 -10.27 13.96
CA ALA A 10 -2.03 -10.06 13.56
C ALA A 10 -1.12 -10.48 14.72
N ASP A 11 -0.14 -11.36 14.48
CA ASP A 11 0.97 -11.46 15.42
C ASP A 11 1.70 -10.11 15.40
N ARG A 12 1.91 -9.51 16.57
CA ARG A 12 2.59 -8.22 16.67
C ARG A 12 4.00 -8.24 16.09
N ASN A 13 4.60 -9.44 16.01
CA ASN A 13 5.96 -9.62 15.54
C ASN A 13 6.06 -9.97 14.04
N GLU A 14 4.94 -10.11 13.34
CA GLU A 14 4.94 -10.38 11.91
C GLU A 14 5.44 -9.16 11.14
N VAL A 15 6.49 -9.33 10.33
CA VAL A 15 6.95 -8.33 9.36
C VAL A 15 6.13 -8.48 8.08
N ARG A 16 5.52 -7.39 7.63
CA ARG A 16 4.59 -7.39 6.49
C ARG A 16 5.08 -6.61 5.28
N ALA A 17 5.89 -5.59 5.52
CA ALA A 17 6.59 -4.88 4.45
C ALA A 17 7.97 -4.46 4.95
N ILE A 18 8.93 -4.48 4.03
CA ILE A 18 10.30 -4.00 4.25
C ILE A 18 10.59 -2.97 3.18
N GLN A 19 11.16 -1.83 3.57
CA GLN A 19 11.59 -0.78 2.65
C GLN A 19 13.01 -0.34 2.98
N LEU A 20 13.85 -0.22 1.95
CA LEU A 20 15.19 0.34 2.07
C LEU A 20 15.13 1.85 1.92
N ASP A 21 15.73 2.55 2.88
CA ASP A 21 16.06 3.97 2.79
C ASP A 21 17.59 4.09 2.61
N PRO A 22 18.08 4.17 1.35
CA PRO A 22 19.51 4.21 1.08
C PRO A 22 20.14 5.53 1.51
N SER A 23 19.37 6.62 1.56
CA SER A 23 19.85 7.95 1.98
C SER A 23 20.32 7.96 3.43
N GLN A 24 19.64 7.17 4.28
CA GLN A 24 19.91 7.06 5.70
C GLN A 24 20.62 5.75 6.08
N ALA A 25 20.94 4.90 5.10
CA ALA A 25 21.38 3.54 5.32
C ALA A 25 20.49 2.82 6.35
N ALA A 26 19.18 2.81 6.12
CA ALA A 26 18.21 2.24 7.05
C ALA A 26 17.24 1.27 6.36
N LEU A 27 16.80 0.25 7.10
CA LEU A 27 15.64 -0.57 6.74
C LEU A 27 14.46 -0.19 7.62
N TRP A 28 13.30 -0.07 7.00
CA TRP A 28 12.04 0.14 7.68
C TRP A 28 11.15 -1.09 7.55
N TYR A 29 10.49 -1.47 8.65
CA TYR A 29 9.61 -2.64 8.72
C TYR A 29 8.22 -2.21 9.17
N ALA A 30 7.21 -2.50 8.36
CA ALA A 30 5.83 -2.50 8.82
C ALA A 30 5.55 -3.83 9.53
N THR A 31 4.98 -3.74 10.73
CA THR A 31 4.63 -4.93 11.54
C THR A 31 3.24 -4.80 12.12
N GLY A 32 2.69 -5.91 12.65
CA GLY A 32 1.46 -5.91 13.45
C GLY A 32 1.58 -5.20 14.81
N GLY A 33 2.78 -4.74 15.19
CA GLY A 33 3.07 -4.07 16.48
C GLY A 33 3.59 -2.64 16.36
N GLY A 34 3.82 -2.15 15.14
CA GLY A 34 4.26 -0.79 14.85
C GLY A 34 5.26 -0.74 13.70
N LEU A 35 5.98 0.38 13.64
CA LEU A 35 7.05 0.61 12.67
C LEU A 35 8.40 0.35 13.33
N VAL A 36 9.25 -0.44 12.69
CA VAL A 36 10.63 -0.64 13.14
C VAL A 36 11.58 0.02 12.15
N ARG A 37 12.60 0.72 12.65
CA ARG A 37 13.73 1.23 11.88
C ARG A 37 15.00 0.50 12.33
N LEU A 38 15.72 -0.10 11.39
CA LEU A 38 17.07 -0.61 11.60
C LEU A 38 18.06 0.35 10.94
N ASP A 39 18.97 0.90 11.73
CA ASP A 39 20.13 1.60 11.24
C ASP A 39 21.18 0.57 10.77
N LEU A 40 21.50 0.53 9.48
CA LEU A 40 22.41 -0.48 8.91
C LEU A 40 23.89 -0.20 9.22
N VAL A 41 24.23 1.03 9.63
CA VAL A 41 25.61 1.39 9.99
C VAL A 41 25.88 1.03 11.45
N ARG A 42 24.92 1.31 12.33
CA ARG A 42 25.05 1.10 13.77
C ARG A 42 24.48 -0.23 14.25
N GLU A 43 23.69 -0.90 13.42
CA GLU A 43 22.95 -2.12 13.73
C GLU A 43 22.00 -1.97 14.93
N ILE A 44 21.40 -0.78 15.06
CA ILE A 44 20.47 -0.45 16.15
C ILE A 44 19.03 -0.42 15.63
N TYR A 45 18.14 -1.06 16.38
CA TYR A 45 16.70 -1.03 16.14
C TYR A 45 16.01 0.06 16.95
N GLN A 46 15.11 0.78 16.31
CA GLN A 46 14.16 1.67 16.94
C GLN A 46 12.74 1.20 16.63
N VAL A 47 11.92 1.01 17.67
CA VAL A 47 10.50 0.67 17.53
C VAL A 47 9.68 1.93 17.76
N LEU A 48 8.73 2.17 16.86
CA LEU A 48 7.73 3.23 16.94
C LEU A 48 6.36 2.56 17.06
N SER A 49 5.88 2.43 18.29
CA SER A 49 4.54 1.92 18.62
C SER A 49 3.60 3.07 19.00
N ARG A 50 2.33 2.75 19.30
CA ARG A 50 1.37 3.76 19.76
C ARG A 50 1.88 4.55 20.97
N ALA A 51 2.70 3.95 21.84
CA ALA A 51 3.30 4.63 22.98
C ALA A 51 4.29 5.74 22.54
N GLU A 52 4.94 5.57 21.39
CA GLU A 52 5.85 6.52 20.77
C GLU A 52 5.16 7.45 19.75
N GLY A 53 3.82 7.36 19.63
CA GLY A 53 3.00 8.34 18.92
C GLY A 53 2.61 7.98 17.48
N ILE A 54 2.84 6.75 17.00
CA ILE A 54 2.24 6.31 15.72
C ILE A 54 0.72 6.12 15.90
N PRO A 55 -0.14 6.60 14.97
CA PRO A 55 -1.60 6.52 15.14
C PRO A 55 -2.14 5.08 15.16
N SER A 56 -1.60 4.21 14.31
CA SER A 56 -1.91 2.77 14.30
C SER A 56 -0.64 1.94 14.52
N ALA A 57 -0.78 0.84 15.25
CA ALA A 57 0.30 -0.12 15.44
C ALA A 57 0.17 -1.32 14.48
N ASP A 58 -0.93 -1.47 13.76
CA ASP A 58 -1.16 -2.61 12.86
C ASP A 58 -0.89 -2.17 11.41
N LEU A 59 0.40 -2.16 11.04
CA LEU A 59 0.86 -1.69 9.74
C LEU A 59 0.88 -2.85 8.74
N THR A 60 0.36 -2.60 7.54
CA THR A 60 0.20 -3.63 6.49
C THR A 60 1.08 -3.39 5.28
N ALA A 61 1.37 -2.12 4.96
CA ALA A 61 2.19 -1.73 3.83
C ALA A 61 3.04 -0.51 4.19
N LEU A 62 4.11 -0.27 3.43
CA LEU A 62 5.04 0.83 3.69
C LEU A 62 5.64 1.36 2.38
N ALA A 63 5.72 2.68 2.25
CA ALA A 63 6.42 3.37 1.18
C ALA A 63 7.30 4.49 1.76
N VAL A 64 8.60 4.41 1.52
CA VAL A 64 9.54 5.50 1.88
C VAL A 64 9.52 6.51 0.74
N LEU A 65 9.16 7.76 1.04
CA LEU A 65 9.06 8.81 0.03
C LEU A 65 10.40 9.57 -0.12
N ASP A 66 11.04 9.84 1.01
CA ASP A 66 12.35 10.48 1.12
C ASP A 66 12.92 10.30 2.54
N ASP A 67 14.08 10.90 2.81
CA ASP A 67 14.82 10.86 4.07
C ASP A 67 13.99 11.27 5.30
N THR A 68 12.87 11.96 5.13
CA THR A 68 12.06 12.48 6.22
C THR A 68 10.62 12.00 6.21
N ARG A 69 10.11 11.60 5.04
CA ARG A 69 8.71 11.23 4.83
C ARG A 69 8.56 9.78 4.45
N LEU A 70 7.57 9.13 5.06
CA LEU A 70 7.10 7.80 4.69
C LEU A 70 5.60 7.70 4.87
N VAL A 71 4.98 6.78 4.15
CA VAL A 71 3.55 6.47 4.26
C VAL A 71 3.41 5.00 4.62
N ALA A 72 2.52 4.72 5.56
CA ALA A 72 2.18 3.35 5.95
C ALA A 72 0.69 3.08 5.74
N GLY A 73 0.38 1.89 5.23
CA GLY A 73 -0.95 1.34 5.19
C GLY A 73 -1.26 0.72 6.54
N THR A 74 -2.50 0.83 6.98
CA THR A 74 -2.94 0.30 8.28
C THR A 74 -4.12 -0.64 8.11
N ALA A 75 -4.26 -1.55 9.06
CA ALA A 75 -5.38 -2.49 9.08
C ALA A 75 -6.72 -1.85 9.50
N ASP A 76 -6.68 -0.64 10.10
CA ASP A 76 -7.79 -0.03 10.84
C ASP A 76 -8.03 1.47 10.63
N LEU A 77 -7.09 2.23 10.03
CA LEU A 77 -7.12 3.70 9.97
C LEU A 77 -6.90 4.29 8.58
N GLY A 78 -6.86 3.47 7.53
CA GLY A 78 -6.50 3.89 6.18
C GLY A 78 -4.98 4.00 6.05
N VAL A 79 -4.52 5.17 5.60
CA VAL A 79 -3.09 5.47 5.45
C VAL A 79 -2.64 6.51 6.47
N ILE A 80 -1.40 6.37 6.95
CA ILE A 80 -0.74 7.35 7.81
C ILE A 80 0.55 7.85 7.15
N LEU A 81 0.73 9.17 7.14
CA LEU A 81 1.89 9.87 6.62
C LEU A 81 2.72 10.40 7.76
N ARG A 82 4.00 10.02 7.82
CA ARG A 82 4.99 10.74 8.61
C ARG A 82 5.47 11.93 7.78
N ILE A 83 5.20 13.14 8.26
CA ILE A 83 5.67 14.36 7.60
C ILE A 83 7.08 14.73 8.07
N SER A 84 7.73 15.65 7.36
CA SER A 84 9.14 16.03 7.62
C SER A 84 9.43 16.52 9.04
N THR A 85 8.41 17.04 9.74
CA THR A 85 8.51 17.43 11.17
C THR A 85 8.49 16.24 12.14
N GLY A 86 8.35 15.01 11.65
CA GLY A 86 8.18 13.79 12.44
C GLY A 86 6.75 13.56 12.95
N LYS A 87 5.82 14.49 12.71
CA LYS A 87 4.40 14.32 13.05
C LYS A 87 3.73 13.32 12.10
N TRP A 88 2.62 12.76 12.56
CA TRP A 88 1.77 11.86 11.78
C TRP A 88 0.49 12.55 11.35
N VAL A 89 0.10 12.28 10.11
CA VAL A 89 -1.18 12.69 9.51
C VAL A 89 -1.90 11.43 9.02
N ARG A 90 -3.22 11.39 9.14
CA ARG A 90 -4.05 10.26 8.69
C ARG A 90 -4.90 10.69 7.49
N ALA A 91 -5.08 9.78 6.54
CA ALA A 91 -6.18 9.82 5.59
C ALA A 91 -6.93 8.50 5.63
N GLY A 92 -8.25 8.56 5.87
CA GLY A 92 -9.15 7.40 5.93
C GLY A 92 -10.27 7.50 4.90
N LEU A 93 -11.39 6.83 5.18
CA LEU A 93 -12.54 6.74 4.27
C LEU A 93 -13.08 8.13 3.87
N PHE A 94 -13.20 9.03 4.83
CA PHE A 94 -13.72 10.39 4.60
C PHE A 94 -12.73 11.30 3.87
N ASP A 95 -11.45 10.93 3.84
CA ASP A 95 -10.40 11.64 3.11
C ASP A 95 -10.20 11.06 1.70
N GLY A 96 -11.01 10.06 1.32
CA GLY A 96 -11.04 9.49 -0.03
C GLY A 96 -10.28 8.19 -0.22
N VAL A 97 -9.72 7.59 0.85
CA VAL A 97 -9.24 6.20 0.82
C VAL A 97 -10.46 5.26 0.64
N PRO A 98 -10.42 4.24 -0.23
CA PRO A 98 -11.62 3.42 -0.47
C PRO A 98 -12.12 2.63 0.75
N HIS A 99 -11.22 2.27 1.68
CA HIS A 99 -11.56 1.61 2.94
C HIS A 99 -10.47 1.82 4.01
N GLU A 100 -10.83 1.74 5.30
CA GLU A 100 -9.89 1.89 6.43
C GLU A 100 -8.89 0.73 6.56
N ARG A 101 -9.13 -0.38 5.86
CA ARG A 101 -8.22 -1.53 5.81
C ARG A 101 -7.46 -1.49 4.50
N VAL A 102 -6.19 -1.13 4.58
CA VAL A 102 -5.25 -1.08 3.47
C VAL A 102 -4.51 -2.42 3.42
N PHE A 103 -4.39 -2.98 2.22
CA PHE A 103 -3.56 -4.16 1.96
C PHE A 103 -2.27 -3.77 1.25
N HIS A 104 -2.33 -2.78 0.36
CA HIS A 104 -1.19 -2.41 -0.47
C HIS A 104 -0.95 -0.91 -0.54
N LEU A 105 0.32 -0.55 -0.64
CA LEU A 105 0.80 0.78 -1.02
C LEU A 105 1.99 0.65 -1.96
N SER A 106 1.93 1.34 -3.09
CA SER A 106 3.08 1.52 -3.99
C SER A 106 3.17 2.95 -4.49
N ILE A 107 4.39 3.45 -4.63
CA ILE A 107 4.64 4.75 -5.29
C ILE A 107 4.39 4.55 -6.78
N SER A 108 3.63 5.47 -7.37
CA SER A 108 3.39 5.49 -8.81
C SER A 108 4.51 6.24 -9.51
N ASP A 109 4.97 5.68 -10.63
CA ASP A 109 5.97 6.31 -11.50
C ASP A 109 5.33 7.44 -12.35
N PHE A 110 4.00 7.45 -12.45
CA PHE A 110 3.20 8.39 -13.21
C PHE A 110 2.40 9.31 -12.29
N SER A 111 3.07 10.22 -11.58
CA SER A 111 2.36 11.31 -10.90
C SER A 111 1.68 12.20 -11.95
N GLY A 112 0.46 12.67 -11.69
CA GLY A 112 -0.23 13.63 -12.56
C GLY A 112 0.50 14.99 -12.64
N ASP A 113 -0.22 16.09 -12.80
CA ASP A 113 0.37 17.44 -12.98
C ASP A 113 1.18 17.98 -11.77
N SER A 114 1.39 17.17 -10.73
CA SER A 114 2.14 17.53 -9.53
C SER A 114 3.56 16.95 -9.56
N ARG A 115 4.52 17.68 -8.99
CA ARG A 115 5.85 17.13 -8.66
C ARG A 115 5.86 16.32 -7.35
N GLU A 116 4.72 16.24 -6.67
CA GLU A 116 4.60 15.48 -5.43
C GLU A 116 4.32 13.99 -5.72
N PRO A 117 4.72 13.07 -4.83
CA PRO A 117 4.49 11.65 -5.02
C PRO A 117 3.00 11.30 -5.08
N SER A 118 2.66 10.39 -5.98
CA SER A 118 1.36 9.72 -6.01
C SER A 118 1.52 8.27 -5.58
N LEU A 119 0.50 7.73 -4.92
CA LEU A 119 0.47 6.41 -4.35
C LEU A 119 -0.74 5.65 -4.87
N TRP A 120 -0.54 4.41 -5.33
CA TRP A 120 -1.62 3.46 -5.45
C TRP A 120 -1.92 2.86 -4.07
N VAL A 121 -3.21 2.83 -3.71
CA VAL A 121 -3.69 2.24 -2.46
C VAL A 121 -4.69 1.13 -2.75
N GLY A 122 -4.34 -0.09 -2.38
CA GLY A 122 -5.21 -1.27 -2.45
C GLY A 122 -5.86 -1.54 -1.11
N THR A 123 -7.18 -1.77 -1.09
CA THR A 123 -7.96 -1.87 0.15
C THR A 123 -8.96 -3.02 0.12
N LEU A 124 -9.71 -3.19 1.22
CA LEU A 124 -10.84 -4.12 1.30
C LEU A 124 -11.99 -3.80 0.31
N ARG A 125 -12.10 -2.57 -0.18
CA ARG A 125 -13.18 -2.14 -1.10
C ARG A 125 -12.63 -1.34 -2.26
N GLY A 126 -11.77 -2.00 -3.05
CA GLY A 126 -11.19 -1.45 -4.25
C GLY A 126 -9.87 -0.73 -4.04
N ALA A 127 -9.47 -0.02 -5.08
CA ALA A 127 -8.22 0.73 -5.13
C ALA A 127 -8.46 2.18 -5.54
N ARG A 128 -7.48 3.03 -5.21
CA ARG A 128 -7.46 4.43 -5.66
C ARG A 128 -6.04 4.96 -5.69
N LYS A 129 -5.80 5.90 -6.60
CA LYS A 129 -4.58 6.69 -6.63
C LYS A 129 -4.74 7.95 -5.77
N LEU A 130 -3.84 8.13 -4.82
CA LEU A 130 -3.80 9.26 -3.88
C LEU A 130 -2.56 10.09 -4.14
N ALA A 131 -2.66 11.39 -3.89
CA ALA A 131 -1.55 12.30 -3.99
C ALA A 131 -1.08 12.69 -2.57
N VAL A 132 0.23 12.58 -2.33
CA VAL A 132 0.83 13.04 -1.08
C VAL A 132 1.10 14.53 -1.21
N ARG A 133 0.69 15.32 -0.23
CA ARG A 133 0.89 16.77 -0.19
C ARG A 133 1.67 17.15 1.05
N PRO A 134 2.21 18.39 1.11
CA PRO A 134 2.79 18.90 2.34
C PRO A 134 1.76 18.93 3.48
N GLY A 135 1.80 17.93 4.36
CA GLY A 135 0.94 17.87 5.54
C GLY A 135 -0.37 17.12 5.40
N PHE A 136 -0.70 16.53 4.24
CA PHE A 136 -1.94 15.77 4.05
C PHE A 136 -1.85 14.81 2.86
N ILE A 137 -2.81 13.89 2.77
CA ILE A 137 -3.02 12.99 1.63
C ILE A 137 -4.44 13.24 1.12
N GLU A 138 -4.59 13.32 -0.19
CA GLU A 138 -5.87 13.51 -0.86
C GLU A 138 -5.99 12.62 -2.09
N PRO A 139 -7.18 12.44 -2.68
CA PRO A 139 -7.29 11.82 -4.00
C PRO A 139 -6.50 12.61 -5.05
N GLU A 140 -5.82 11.89 -5.94
CA GLU A 140 -5.21 12.54 -7.11
C GLU A 140 -6.31 13.14 -8.01
N HIS A 141 -5.94 14.15 -8.81
CA HIS A 141 -6.86 14.78 -9.75
C HIS A 141 -7.52 13.74 -10.66
N GLU A 142 -8.85 13.82 -10.80
CA GLU A 142 -9.69 12.87 -11.56
C GLU A 142 -9.66 11.41 -11.10
N SER A 143 -8.87 11.06 -10.09
CA SER A 143 -8.79 9.71 -9.51
C SER A 143 -10.13 9.30 -8.90
N ARG A 144 -10.65 8.16 -9.35
CA ARG A 144 -11.89 7.54 -8.85
C ARG A 144 -11.56 6.29 -8.05
N ILE A 145 -12.48 5.87 -7.19
CA ILE A 145 -12.42 4.53 -6.62
C ILE A 145 -12.71 3.54 -7.74
N ILE A 146 -11.78 2.61 -7.97
CA ILE A 146 -11.89 1.53 -8.96
C ILE A 146 -12.00 0.19 -8.24
N LEU A 147 -12.62 -0.80 -8.89
CA LEU A 147 -12.76 -2.14 -8.33
C LEU A 147 -13.45 -2.18 -6.95
N ALA A 148 -14.42 -1.28 -6.70
CA ALA A 148 -15.03 -1.05 -5.38
C ALA A 148 -15.69 -2.29 -4.73
N ASP A 149 -16.05 -3.28 -5.54
CA ASP A 149 -16.65 -4.55 -5.10
C ASP A 149 -15.62 -5.63 -4.77
N TYR A 150 -14.32 -5.35 -4.98
CA TYR A 150 -13.24 -6.32 -4.83
C TYR A 150 -12.25 -5.92 -3.74
N LEU A 151 -11.68 -6.92 -3.09
CA LEU A 151 -10.49 -6.75 -2.27
C LEU A 151 -9.32 -6.62 -3.22
N VAL A 152 -8.49 -5.60 -3.05
CA VAL A 152 -7.26 -5.40 -3.83
C VAL A 152 -6.08 -5.65 -2.91
N TYR A 153 -5.42 -6.78 -3.11
CA TYR A 153 -4.33 -7.26 -2.27
C TYR A 153 -2.99 -6.65 -2.65
N ASP A 154 -2.75 -6.46 -3.94
CA ASP A 154 -1.50 -5.94 -4.49
C ASP A 154 -1.77 -5.15 -5.79
N ILE A 155 -0.88 -4.19 -6.09
CA ILE A 155 -0.96 -3.31 -7.25
C ILE A 155 0.43 -3.09 -7.85
N ALA A 156 0.58 -3.43 -9.13
CA ALA A 156 1.79 -3.22 -9.90
C ALA A 156 1.51 -2.33 -11.12
N GLU A 157 2.27 -1.24 -11.26
CA GLU A 157 2.23 -0.34 -12.43
C GLU A 157 3.42 -0.65 -13.34
N ASP A 158 3.20 -0.95 -14.62
CA ASP A 158 4.29 -1.20 -15.55
C ASP A 158 4.84 0.08 -16.17
N THR A 159 5.95 -0.03 -16.90
CA THR A 159 6.59 1.13 -17.55
C THR A 159 5.78 1.72 -18.71
N SER A 160 4.71 1.05 -19.16
CA SER A 160 3.77 1.60 -20.13
C SER A 160 2.64 2.41 -19.47
N GLY A 161 2.57 2.42 -18.14
CA GLY A 161 1.48 3.03 -17.38
C GLY A 161 0.26 2.13 -17.23
N ALA A 162 0.34 0.87 -17.65
CA ALA A 162 -0.72 -0.08 -17.32
C ALA A 162 -0.60 -0.52 -15.87
N VAL A 163 -1.74 -0.68 -15.21
CA VAL A 163 -1.80 -1.02 -13.78
C VAL A 163 -2.51 -2.34 -13.60
N PHE A 164 -1.87 -3.26 -12.91
CA PHE A 164 -2.40 -4.57 -12.57
C PHE A 164 -2.81 -4.60 -11.10
N PHE A 165 -3.95 -5.20 -10.83
CA PHE A 165 -4.56 -5.30 -9.51
C PHE A 165 -4.80 -6.77 -9.19
N ALA A 166 -4.15 -7.28 -8.15
CA ALA A 166 -4.38 -8.61 -7.61
C ALA A 166 -5.59 -8.53 -6.69
N THR A 167 -6.60 -9.34 -6.98
CA THR A 167 -7.88 -9.25 -6.28
C THR A 167 -8.37 -10.60 -5.79
N ASN A 168 -9.43 -10.58 -4.99
CA ASN A 168 -10.22 -11.77 -4.66
C ASN A 168 -11.11 -12.26 -5.83
N SER A 169 -10.93 -11.71 -7.04
CA SER A 169 -11.63 -12.12 -8.26
C SER A 169 -10.72 -12.06 -9.50
N GLY A 170 -9.52 -12.64 -9.39
CA GLY A 170 -8.50 -12.70 -10.44
C GLY A 170 -7.64 -11.44 -10.51
N VAL A 171 -6.93 -11.28 -11.62
CA VAL A 171 -6.12 -10.10 -11.90
C VAL A 171 -6.88 -9.16 -12.83
N TRP A 172 -6.93 -7.89 -12.47
CA TRP A 172 -7.46 -6.85 -13.35
C TRP A 172 -6.30 -6.03 -13.89
N ARG A 173 -6.31 -5.75 -15.20
CA ARG A 173 -5.41 -4.79 -15.84
C ARG A 173 -6.21 -3.57 -16.26
N MET A 174 -5.76 -2.40 -15.85
CA MET A 174 -6.19 -1.10 -16.36
C MET A 174 -5.14 -0.60 -17.35
N ASP A 175 -5.53 -0.31 -18.59
CA ASP A 175 -4.62 0.32 -19.55
C ASP A 175 -4.49 1.84 -19.30
N GLU A 176 -3.58 2.49 -20.02
CA GLU A 176 -3.34 3.94 -19.94
C GLU A 176 -4.57 4.80 -20.27
N SER A 177 -5.54 4.24 -21.00
CA SER A 177 -6.81 4.89 -21.35
C SER A 177 -7.89 4.65 -20.28
N GLY A 178 -7.59 3.89 -19.24
CA GLY A 178 -8.52 3.54 -18.15
C GLY A 178 -9.45 2.36 -18.45
N ASN A 179 -9.21 1.59 -19.51
CA ASN A 179 -10.03 0.40 -19.81
C ASN A 179 -9.58 -0.80 -18.99
N PHE A 180 -10.54 -1.58 -18.53
CA PHE A 180 -10.30 -2.76 -17.71
C PHE A 180 -10.39 -4.06 -18.50
N THR A 181 -9.41 -4.94 -18.29
CA THR A 181 -9.44 -6.35 -18.70
C THR A 181 -9.25 -7.22 -17.48
N ARG A 182 -10.02 -8.31 -17.35
CA ARG A 182 -9.91 -9.28 -16.26
C ARG A 182 -9.30 -10.57 -16.76
N TYR A 183 -8.36 -11.11 -15.99
CA TYR A 183 -7.77 -12.43 -16.17
C TYR A 183 -8.17 -13.31 -14.98
N GLY A 184 -8.85 -14.41 -15.28
CA GLY A 184 -9.23 -15.43 -14.32
C GLY A 184 -8.69 -16.80 -14.72
N THR A 185 -9.29 -17.85 -14.14
CA THR A 185 -8.84 -19.23 -14.36
C THR A 185 -8.95 -19.70 -15.80
N SER A 186 -9.90 -19.15 -16.58
CA SER A 186 -10.01 -19.41 -18.03
C SER A 186 -8.86 -18.82 -18.84
N GLU A 187 -8.17 -17.82 -18.30
CA GLU A 187 -7.02 -17.14 -18.91
C GLU A 187 -5.68 -17.63 -18.33
N GLY A 188 -5.69 -18.69 -17.51
CA GLY A 188 -4.49 -19.32 -16.97
C GLY A 188 -4.07 -18.86 -15.57
N VAL A 189 -4.85 -17.98 -14.92
CA VAL A 189 -4.59 -17.61 -13.52
C VAL A 189 -4.85 -18.81 -12.60
N GLY A 190 -3.88 -19.15 -11.75
CA GLY A 190 -3.96 -20.35 -10.90
C GLY A 190 -5.10 -20.33 -9.87
N SER A 191 -5.59 -19.14 -9.49
CA SER A 191 -6.67 -18.94 -8.53
C SER A 191 -7.44 -17.65 -8.82
N LEU A 192 -8.69 -17.55 -8.36
CA LEU A 192 -9.40 -16.27 -8.34
C LEU A 192 -9.01 -15.40 -7.15
N GLU A 193 -8.40 -15.96 -6.12
CA GLU A 193 -7.76 -15.19 -5.06
C GLU A 193 -6.27 -15.08 -5.39
N VAL A 194 -5.88 -13.91 -5.89
CA VAL A 194 -4.50 -13.57 -6.25
C VAL A 194 -4.02 -12.54 -5.24
N THR A 195 -2.96 -12.85 -4.51
CA THR A 195 -2.51 -12.04 -3.38
C THR A 195 -1.30 -11.16 -3.69
N GLU A 196 -0.59 -11.44 -4.79
CA GLU A 196 0.66 -10.80 -5.16
C GLU A 196 0.80 -10.77 -6.68
N ILE A 197 1.52 -9.77 -7.18
CA ILE A 197 1.87 -9.59 -8.58
C ILE A 197 3.36 -9.24 -8.65
N GLU A 198 4.13 -10.04 -9.39
CA GLU A 198 5.55 -9.77 -9.59
C GLU A 198 5.81 -9.04 -10.91
N ARG A 199 6.75 -8.09 -10.94
CA ARG A 199 7.22 -7.51 -12.22
C ARG A 199 8.32 -8.39 -12.80
N GLY A 200 8.03 -9.07 -13.91
CA GLY A 200 9.01 -9.75 -14.73
C GLY A 200 9.83 -8.81 -15.63
N PRO A 201 10.94 -9.28 -16.20
CA PRO A 201 11.82 -8.49 -17.06
C PRO A 201 11.20 -8.09 -18.41
N GLU A 202 10.13 -8.77 -18.86
CA GLU A 202 9.37 -8.44 -20.08
C GLU A 202 8.01 -7.76 -19.78
N GLY A 203 7.67 -7.52 -18.52
CA GLY A 203 6.36 -7.02 -18.09
C GLY A 203 5.89 -7.67 -16.79
N VAL A 204 4.64 -7.45 -16.40
CA VAL A 204 4.08 -7.97 -15.15
C VAL A 204 3.72 -9.47 -15.26
N GLU A 205 4.26 -10.29 -14.36
CA GLU A 205 4.02 -11.74 -14.22
C GLU A 205 3.21 -12.03 -12.93
N GLN A 206 2.56 -13.18 -12.85
CA GLN A 206 1.63 -13.56 -11.77
C GLN A 206 2.19 -14.69 -10.90
#